data_AF-A0A945XYK4-F1
#
_entry.id   AF-A0A945XYK4-F1
#
_cell.length_a   1.000
_cell.length_b   1.000
_cell.length_c   1.000
_cell.angle_alpha   90.00
_cell.angle_beta   90.00
_cell.angle_gamma   90.00
#
_symmetry.space_group_name_H-M   'P 1'
#
loop_
_entity.id
_entity.type
_entity.pdbx_description
1 polymer ?
#
loop_
_entity_poly.entity_id
_entity_poly.type
_entity_poly.pdbx_seq_one_letter_code
_entity_poly.pdbx_strand_id
1 'polypeptide(L)' 'EKYTDMISAGIIDPTKVVRTALENAASVAGLLLTTEAGIHDAPEEKAAGGGMPGGAPDMGGMGGMGGMGGMM' A
#
# COMPACT_ATOMS: atom_id res chain seq x y z
N GLU A 1 37.72 -5.72 9.22
CA GLU A 1 37.31 -4.52 8.46
C GLU A 1 38.37 -3.44 8.62
N LYS A 2 38.58 -2.57 7.62
CA LYS A 2 39.64 -1.55 7.65
C LYS A 2 39.03 -0.21 7.26
N TYR A 3 39.12 0.77 8.15
CA TYR A 3 38.68 2.13 7.87
C TYR A 3 39.67 2.83 6.94
N THR A 4 39.17 3.77 6.13
CA THR A 4 39.97 4.58 5.21
C THR A 4 39.50 6.02 5.24
N ASP A 5 40.39 6.92 4.82
CA ASP A 5 40.01 8.27 4.41
C ASP A 5 39.18 8.21 3.13
N MET A 6 37.96 8.75 3.16
CA MET A 6 37.00 8.64 2.07
C MET A 6 37.37 9.51 0.87
N ILE A 7 38.00 10.67 1.12
CA ILE A 7 38.43 11.59 0.05
C ILE A 7 39.57 10.98 -0.75
N SER A 8 40.60 10.47 -0.08
CA SER A 8 41.75 9.80 -0.70
C SER A 8 41.34 8.52 -1.45
N ALA A 9 40.28 7.84 -0.98
CA ALA A 9 39.69 6.69 -1.65
C ALA A 9 38.77 7.06 -2.83
N GLY A 10 38.49 8.35 -3.06
CA GLY A 10 37.61 8.83 -4.13
C GLY A 10 36.11 8.59 -3.88
N ILE A 11 35.72 8.30 -2.64
CA ILE A 11 34.32 8.07 -2.23
C ILE A 11 33.74 9.43 -1.84
N ILE A 12 33.16 10.13 -2.82
CA ILE A 12 32.72 11.52 -2.69
C ILE A 12 31.26 11.62 -3.10
N ASP A 13 30.41 12.06 -2.16
CA ASP A 13 29.01 12.35 -2.44
C ASP A 13 28.81 13.84 -2.78
N PRO A 14 28.04 14.18 -3.84
CA PRO A 14 27.78 15.57 -4.18
C PRO A 14 27.04 16.30 -3.06
N THR A 15 27.40 17.56 -2.81
CA THR A 15 26.77 18.40 -1.77
C THR A 15 25.24 18.43 -1.87
N LYS A 16 24.70 18.53 -3.09
CA LYS A 16 23.25 18.53 -3.32
C LYS A 16 22.59 17.22 -2.89
N VAL A 17 23.24 16.07 -3.10
CA VAL A 17 22.68 14.75 -2.76
C VAL A 17 22.49 14.63 -1.26
N VAL A 18 23.55 14.88 -0.49
CA VAL A 18 23.49 14.75 0.98
C VAL A 18 22.54 15.78 1.58
N ARG A 19 22.57 17.03 1.08
CA ARG A 19 21.68 18.09 1.55
C ARG A 19 20.21 17.76 1.30
N THR A 20 19.85 17.44 0.06
CA THR A 20 18.45 17.16 -0.29
C THR A 20 17.95 15.89 0.40
N ALA A 21 18.79 14.86 0.55
CA ALA A 21 18.42 13.66 1.30
C ALA A 21 18.07 14.00 2.77
N LEU A 22 18.91 14.80 3.43
CA LEU A 22 18.68 15.20 4.82
C LEU A 22 17.44 16.10 4.97
N GLU A 23 17.30 17.11 4.11
CA GLU A 23 16.16 18.04 4.13
C GLU A 23 14.83 17.30 3.91
N ASN A 24 14.77 16.38 2.93
CA ASN A 24 13.56 15.59 2.66
C ASN A 24 13.24 14.64 3.82
N ALA A 25 14.24 13.98 4.39
CA ALA A 25 14.06 13.08 5.53
C ALA A 25 13.53 13.85 6.76
N ALA A 26 14.14 15.00 7.07
CA ALA A 26 13.70 15.85 8.17
C ALA A 26 12.27 16.38 7.95
N SER A 27 11.92 16.73 6.71
CA SER A 27 10.57 17.19 6.36
C SER A 27 9.50 16.13 6.60
N VAL A 28 9.71 14.90 6.12
CA VAL A 28 8.77 13.78 6.33
C VAL A 28 8.69 13.41 7.81
N ALA A 29 9.85 13.35 8.50
CA ALA A 29 9.87 13.08 9.93
C ALA A 29 9.11 14.14 10.73
N GLY A 30 9.27 15.43 10.38
CA GLY A 30 8.54 16.53 11.00
C GLY A 30 7.03 16.38 10.83
N LEU A 31 6.57 16.08 9.60
CA LEU A 31 5.15 15.82 9.32
C LEU A 31 4.61 14.65 10.15
N LEU A 32 5.32 13.52 10.20
CA LEU A 32 4.89 12.35 10.95
C LEU A 32 4.85 12.60 12.47
N LEU A 33 5.82 13.30 13.03
CA LEU A 33 5.88 13.60 14.47
C LEU A 33 4.75 14.49 14.94
N THR A 34 4.26 15.40 14.09
CA THR A 34 3.13 16.29 14.41
C THR A 34 1.77 15.72 14.01
N THR A 35 1.75 14.55 13.38
CA THR A 35 0.50 13.88 12.97
C THR A 35 0.03 12.97 14.10
N GLU A 36 -1.02 13.40 14.82
CA GLU A 36 -1.55 12.67 15.97
C GLU A 36 -2.34 11.40 15.59
N ALA A 37 -2.87 11.32 14.37
CA ALA A 37 -3.62 10.16 13.89
C ALA A 37 -3.53 9.98 12.37
N GLY A 38 -3.37 8.72 11.94
CA GLY A 38 -3.56 8.29 10.56
C GLY A 38 -4.81 7.42 10.46
N ILE A 39 -5.78 7.84 9.64
CA ILE A 39 -7.00 7.08 9.39
C ILE A 39 -6.83 6.30 8.09
N HIS A 40 -7.17 5.02 8.10
CA HIS A 40 -7.20 4.17 6.91
C HIS A 40 -8.52 3.42 6.84
N ASP A 41 -8.96 3.14 5.61
CA ASP A 41 -10.15 2.33 5.38
C ASP A 41 -9.90 0.89 5.84
N ALA A 42 -10.94 0.25 6.38
CA ALA A 42 -10.85 -1.16 6.73
C ALA A 42 -10.62 -1.99 5.45
N PRO A 43 -9.82 -3.07 5.51
CA PRO A 43 -9.74 -4.01 4.40
C PRO A 43 -11.14 -4.49 4.04
N GLU A 44 -11.53 -4.35 2.78
CA GLU A 44 -12.77 -4.96 2.30
C GLU A 44 -12.64 -6.47 2.46
N GLU A 45 -13.63 -7.10 3.11
CA GLU A 45 -13.82 -8.52 2.92
C GLU A 45 -14.13 -8.73 1.43
N LYS A 46 -13.12 -9.14 0.67
CA LYS A 46 -13.39 -9.81 -0.60
C LYS A 46 -14.26 -10.99 -0.21
N ALA A 47 -15.56 -10.93 -0.57
CA ALA A 47 -16.44 -12.08 -0.52
C ALA A 47 -15.61 -13.26 -1.00
N ALA A 48 -15.51 -14.32 -0.19
CA ALA A 48 -14.69 -15.48 -0.47
C ALA A 48 -15.06 -15.98 -1.87
N GLY A 49 -14.34 -15.46 -2.86
CA GLY A 49 -14.41 -15.89 -4.24
C GLY A 49 -13.76 -17.24 -4.17
N GLY A 50 -14.58 -18.27 -4.01
CA GLY A 50 -14.18 -19.65 -3.93
C GLY A 50 -13.22 -19.92 -5.07
N GLY A 51 -11.93 -19.94 -4.74
CA GLY A 51 -10.93 -20.59 -5.55
C GLY A 51 -11.21 -22.08 -5.44
N MET A 52 -11.97 -22.61 -6.39
CA MET A 52 -11.85 -24.01 -6.75
C MET A 52 -11.40 -24.06 -8.22
N PRO A 53 -10.11 -24.32 -8.49
CA PRO A 53 -9.66 -24.68 -9.82
C PRO A 53 -10.08 -26.13 -10.08
N GLY A 54 -11.18 -26.33 -10.80
CA GLY A 54 -11.56 -27.68 -11.22
C GLY A 54 -12.97 -27.82 -11.77
N GLY A 55 -13.06 -27.85 -13.10
CA GLY A 55 -13.84 -28.86 -13.81
C GLY A 55 -15.37 -28.77 -13.82
N ALA A 56 -15.86 -28.38 -15.00
CA ALA A 56 -17.08 -28.85 -15.66
C ALA A 56 -18.43 -28.18 -15.33
N PRO A 57 -19.33 -28.12 -16.34
CA PRO A 57 -20.41 -27.13 -16.44
C PRO A 57 -21.70 -27.69 -15.84
N ASP A 58 -22.41 -26.88 -15.05
CA ASP A 58 -23.83 -27.13 -14.88
C ASP A 58 -24.63 -25.88 -15.20
N MET A 59 -25.24 -25.97 -16.37
CA MET A 59 -26.15 -25.02 -16.98
C MET A 59 -27.51 -25.24 -16.33
N GLY A 60 -27.84 -24.52 -15.27
CA GLY A 60 -29.14 -24.68 -14.64
C GLY A 60 -29.46 -23.63 -13.57
N GLY A 61 -30.35 -22.70 -13.90
CA GLY A 61 -31.01 -21.89 -12.87
C GLY A 61 -31.25 -20.42 -13.20
N MET A 62 -31.82 -20.12 -14.37
CA MET A 62 -32.53 -18.86 -14.56
C MET A 62 -33.82 -18.92 -13.75
N GLY A 63 -33.89 -18.22 -12.61
CA GLY A 63 -35.13 -18.10 -11.84
C GLY A 63 -34.97 -17.24 -10.59
N GLY A 64 -35.53 -16.04 -10.60
CA GLY A 64 -35.62 -15.23 -9.37
C GLY A 64 -35.89 -13.74 -9.51
N MET A 65 -36.54 -13.25 -10.57
CA MET A 65 -37.12 -11.91 -10.56
C MET A 65 -38.49 -11.98 -9.88
N GLY A 66 -38.55 -11.63 -8.59
CA GLY A 66 -39.80 -11.63 -7.83
C GLY A 66 -39.64 -11.04 -6.43
N GLY A 67 -39.83 -9.73 -6.32
CA GLY A 67 -39.81 -9.07 -5.01
C GLY A 67 -40.01 -7.55 -5.03
N MET A 68 -40.76 -7.02 -6.01
CA MET A 68 -41.28 -5.65 -5.95
C MET A 68 -42.76 -5.72 -5.61
N GLY A 69 -43.10 -5.47 -4.35
CA GLY A 69 -44.50 -5.36 -3.93
C GLY A 69 -44.72 -5.48 -2.42
N GLY A 70 -44.68 -4.34 -1.71
CA GLY A 70 -45.48 -4.12 -0.51
C GLY A 70 -44.70 -3.79 0.77
N MET A 71 -44.63 -2.51 1.12
CA MET A 71 -45.43 -1.97 2.22
C MET A 71 -45.29 -0.43 2.25
N MET A 72 -46.41 0.23 2.53
CA MET A 72 -46.58 1.67 2.79
C MET A 72 -45.63 2.22 3.86
#